data_AF-A0A928Y8B4-F1
#
_entry.id   AF-A0A928Y8B4-F1
#
_cell.length_a   1.000
_cell.length_b   1.000
_cell.length_c   1.000
_cell.angle_alpha   90.00
_cell.angle_beta   90.00
_cell.angle_gamma   90.00
#
_symmetry.space_group_name_H-M   'P 1'
#
loop_
_entity.id
_entity.type
_entity.pdbx_description
1 polymer ?
#
loop_
_entity_poly.entity_id
_entity_poly.type
_entity_poly.pdbx_seq_one_letter_code
_entity_poly.pdbx_strand_id
1 'polypeptide(L)'
;MLPQATTRYVAPGGANGANNCADANNPCGSVAYAALQTDAGDTVLVAARQYTETDTIRVFRDMTIRGEGLDKTIIGVETDPNIHQVFQVYGNLNATISHLSMHNAERSGVQNLGNLTLAHVSIFNNRGTTGGLWAAAASTIPAMR
;
A
#
# COMPACT_ATOMS: atom_id res chain seq x y z
N MET A 1 -21.32 9.75 14.87
CA MET A 1 -20.18 10.52 14.34
C MET A 1 -19.37 9.58 13.47
N LEU A 2 -19.21 9.88 12.19
CA LEU A 2 -18.25 9.13 11.36
C LEU A 2 -16.84 9.49 11.88
N PRO A 3 -15.93 8.52 12.05
CA PRO A 3 -14.56 8.84 12.44
C PRO A 3 -13.95 9.82 11.44
N GLN A 4 -13.20 10.81 11.95
CA GLN A 4 -12.51 11.77 11.10
C GLN A 4 -11.32 11.08 10.45
N ALA A 5 -11.24 11.15 9.11
CA ALA A 5 -10.11 10.66 8.35
C ALA A 5 -8.80 11.23 8.90
N THR A 6 -7.88 10.35 9.27
CA THR A 6 -6.57 10.66 9.84
C THR A 6 -5.48 10.35 8.82
N THR A 7 -4.42 11.16 8.84
CA THR A 7 -3.21 10.88 8.06
C THR A 7 -2.27 9.99 8.87
N ARG A 8 -1.82 8.88 8.27
CA ARG A 8 -0.82 7.95 8.80
C ARG A 8 0.49 8.15 8.06
N TYR A 9 1.56 8.54 8.75
CA TYR A 9 2.87 8.84 8.17
C TYR A 9 3.78 7.62 8.24
N VAL A 10 4.44 7.33 7.12
CA VAL A 10 5.47 6.29 7.01
C VAL A 10 6.75 6.94 6.51
N ALA A 11 7.86 6.67 7.20
CA ALA A 11 9.17 7.13 6.79
C ALA A 11 10.27 6.14 7.20
N PRO A 12 11.44 6.17 6.53
CA PRO A 12 12.56 5.32 6.88
C PRO A 12 13.03 5.60 8.31
N GLY A 13 13.28 4.54 9.09
CA GLY A 13 13.68 4.67 10.49
C GLY A 13 12.55 5.01 11.46
N GLY A 14 11.29 5.06 10.99
CA GLY A 14 10.12 5.14 11.85
C GLY A 14 9.92 3.90 12.73
N ALA A 15 8.98 3.99 13.68
CA ALA A 15 8.74 2.96 14.68
C ALA A 15 7.33 2.33 14.56
N ASN A 16 7.25 0.99 14.60
CA ASN A 16 6.01 0.21 14.46
C ASN A 16 5.50 -0.37 15.80
N GLY A 17 5.97 0.12 16.95
CA GLY A 17 5.65 -0.47 18.25
C GLY A 17 4.29 -0.03 18.79
N ALA A 18 4.30 1.02 19.62
CA ALA A 18 3.11 1.68 20.17
C ALA A 18 2.76 2.95 19.37
N ASN A 19 2.98 2.91 18.06
CA ASN A 19 2.85 4.07 17.20
C ASN A 19 1.55 3.96 16.40
N ASN A 20 0.68 4.96 16.46
CA ASN A 20 -0.53 5.00 15.63
C ASN A 20 -0.27 5.66 14.26
N CYS A 21 0.99 5.99 13.97
CA CYS A 21 1.47 6.66 12.76
C CYS A 21 0.85 8.06 12.52
N ALA A 22 0.16 8.67 13.50
CA ALA A 22 -0.56 9.93 13.26
C ALA A 22 0.31 11.19 13.46
N ASP A 23 1.52 11.04 14.01
CA ASP A 23 2.49 12.13 14.18
C ASP A 23 3.57 12.06 13.09
N ALA A 24 3.69 13.11 12.29
CA ALA A 24 4.70 13.20 11.24
C ALA A 24 6.14 13.20 11.78
N ASN A 25 6.36 13.63 13.04
CA ASN A 25 7.66 13.59 13.70
C ASN A 25 7.96 12.23 14.34
N ASN A 26 6.96 11.36 14.43
CA ASN A 26 7.09 9.97 14.87
C ASN A 26 6.38 9.04 13.89
N PRO A 27 6.86 8.93 12.64
CA PRO A 27 6.22 8.11 11.62
C PRO A 27 6.42 6.62 11.89
N CYS A 28 5.60 5.80 11.24
CA CYS A 28 5.80 4.35 11.22
C CYS A 28 6.93 3.95 10.27
N GLY A 29 7.59 2.84 10.57
CA GLY A 29 8.72 2.32 9.82
C GLY A 29 8.33 1.42 8.65
N SER A 30 7.09 0.94 8.62
CA SER A 30 6.58 0.13 7.51
C SER A 30 5.16 0.53 7.09
N VAL A 31 4.88 0.30 5.81
CA VAL A 31 3.58 0.59 5.21
C VAL A 31 2.54 -0.44 5.66
N ALA A 32 2.92 -1.71 5.79
CA ALA A 32 2.00 -2.75 6.28
C ALA A 32 1.52 -2.44 7.71
N TYR A 33 2.43 -1.98 8.58
CA TYR A 33 2.05 -1.60 9.94
C TYR A 33 1.16 -0.36 9.96
N ALA A 34 1.47 0.67 9.16
CA ALA A 34 0.64 1.88 9.09
C ALA A 34 -0.76 1.59 8.56
N ALA A 35 -0.90 0.70 7.58
CA ALA A 35 -2.20 0.22 7.11
C ALA A 35 -3.00 -0.48 8.22
N LEU A 36 -2.35 -1.17 9.15
CA LEU A 36 -3.03 -1.75 10.32
C LEU A 36 -3.57 -0.70 11.31
N GLN A 37 -3.01 0.51 11.31
CA GLN A 37 -3.45 1.60 12.18
C GLN A 37 -4.60 2.44 11.61
N THR A 38 -5.01 2.20 10.36
CA THR A 38 -6.02 3.04 9.69
C THR A 38 -7.45 2.73 10.12
N ASP A 39 -8.26 3.78 10.21
CA ASP A 39 -9.71 3.73 10.18
C ASP A 39 -10.25 4.04 8.77
N ALA A 40 -11.56 3.85 8.56
CA ALA A 40 -12.18 4.11 7.27
C ALA A 40 -12.08 5.59 6.89
N GLY A 41 -11.58 5.87 5.69
CA GLY A 41 -11.31 7.20 5.15
C GLY A 41 -9.87 7.68 5.35
N ASP A 42 -9.04 6.98 6.13
CA ASP A 42 -7.67 7.39 6.41
C ASP A 42 -6.78 7.42 5.16
N THR A 43 -5.70 8.19 5.25
CA THR A 43 -4.65 8.25 4.23
C THR A 43 -3.31 7.86 4.81
N VAL A 44 -2.65 6.84 4.24
CA VAL A 44 -1.25 6.49 4.52
C VAL A 44 -0.35 7.26 3.56
N LEU A 45 0.42 8.22 4.08
CA LEU A 45 1.46 8.95 3.34
C LEU A 45 2.81 8.28 3.53
N VAL A 46 3.42 7.88 2.42
CA VAL A 46 4.68 7.13 2.41
C VAL A 46 5.79 8.00 1.83
N ALA A 47 6.73 8.42 2.69
CA ALA A 47 7.86 9.24 2.29
C ALA A 47 8.74 8.54 1.25
N ALA A 48 9.48 9.31 0.46
CA ALA A 48 10.37 8.82 -0.59
C ALA A 48 11.47 7.89 -0.03
N ARG A 49 11.37 6.60 -0.32
CA ARG A 49 12.42 5.59 -0.13
C ARG A 49 12.05 4.28 -0.84
N GLN A 50 13.01 3.38 -0.86
CA GLN A 50 12.76 1.95 -1.02
C GLN A 50 12.39 1.32 0.34
N TYR A 51 11.24 0.65 0.37
CA TYR A 51 10.75 -0.12 1.52
C TYR A 51 10.76 -1.60 1.15
N THR A 52 11.25 -2.43 2.07
CA THR A 52 11.14 -3.89 1.99
C THR A 52 10.23 -4.33 3.12
N GLU A 53 8.98 -4.61 2.80
CA GLU A 53 8.00 -5.07 3.76
C GLU A 53 8.22 -6.56 4.07
N THR A 54 8.08 -6.91 5.36
CA THR A 54 8.13 -8.28 5.86
C THR A 54 6.72 -8.87 6.06
N ASP A 55 5.70 -8.21 5.52
CA ASP A 55 4.32 -8.68 5.49
C ASP A 55 3.60 -8.07 4.27
N THR A 56 2.49 -8.68 3.87
CA THR A 56 1.58 -8.09 2.87
C THR A 56 0.94 -6.81 3.40
N ILE A 57 0.91 -5.76 2.58
CA ILE A 57 0.17 -4.54 2.91
C ILE A 57 -1.32 -4.81 2.69
N ARG A 58 -2.07 -4.93 3.78
CA ARG A 58 -3.50 -5.25 3.76
C ARG A 58 -4.32 -3.96 3.74
N VAL A 59 -5.18 -3.82 2.74
CA VAL A 59 -6.23 -2.81 2.69
C VAL A 59 -7.53 -3.46 3.13
N PHE A 60 -7.87 -3.29 4.41
CA PHE A 60 -9.03 -3.90 5.08
C PHE A 60 -10.09 -2.87 5.55
N ARG A 61 -9.89 -1.60 5.17
CA ARG A 61 -10.81 -0.47 5.32
C ARG A 61 -10.76 0.37 4.04
N ASP A 62 -11.76 1.22 3.85
CA ASP A 62 -11.67 2.27 2.82
C ASP A 62 -10.51 3.20 3.19
N MET A 63 -9.50 3.29 2.32
CA MET A 63 -8.30 4.08 2.62
C MET A 63 -7.56 4.49 1.35
N THR A 64 -6.70 5.49 1.50
CA THR A 64 -5.75 5.89 0.47
C THR A 64 -4.32 5.58 0.91
N ILE A 65 -3.50 5.06 0.00
CA ILE A 65 -2.05 4.91 0.18
C ILE A 65 -1.37 5.72 -0.91
N ARG A 66 -0.53 6.68 -0.51
CA ARG A 66 0.10 7.60 -1.44
C ARG A 66 1.59 7.74 -1.15
N GLY A 67 2.41 7.47 -2.16
CA GLY A 67 3.84 7.78 -2.15
C GLY A 67 4.16 9.18 -2.69
N GLU A 68 5.45 9.48 -2.82
CA GLU A 68 5.96 10.76 -3.31
C GLU A 68 6.32 10.76 -4.81
N GLY A 69 6.23 9.61 -5.47
CA GLY A 69 6.53 9.43 -6.90
C GLY A 69 6.97 8.01 -7.25
N LEU A 70 6.85 7.64 -8.54
CA LEU A 70 7.20 6.32 -9.08
C LEU A 70 8.65 5.92 -8.81
N ASP A 71 9.56 6.87 -8.99
CA ASP A 71 11.01 6.72 -8.81
C ASP A 71 11.47 7.08 -7.39
N LYS A 72 10.55 7.50 -6.51
CA LYS A 72 10.84 7.99 -5.17
C LYS A 72 10.38 7.02 -4.08
N THR A 73 9.13 6.59 -4.15
CA THR A 73 8.53 5.63 -3.21
C THR A 73 8.43 4.28 -3.90
N ILE A 74 9.30 3.35 -3.54
CA ILE A 74 9.39 2.01 -4.13
C ILE A 74 9.13 1.01 -3.02
N ILE A 75 8.05 0.25 -3.13
CA ILE A 75 7.63 -0.69 -2.09
C ILE A 75 7.76 -2.11 -2.64
N GLY A 76 8.62 -2.90 -2.02
CA GLY A 76 8.72 -4.33 -2.28
C GLY A 76 8.38 -5.13 -1.04
N VAL A 77 8.24 -6.43 -1.23
CA VAL A 77 8.21 -7.40 -0.13
C VAL A 77 9.52 -8.17 -0.10
N GLU A 78 9.89 -8.67 1.07
CA GLU A 78 10.97 -9.66 1.18
C GLU A 78 10.59 -10.96 0.47
N THR A 79 11.60 -11.75 0.13
CA THR A 79 11.40 -13.09 -0.43
C THR A 79 11.06 -14.04 0.72
N ASP A 80 9.76 -14.20 0.98
CA ASP A 80 9.21 -15.09 2.00
C ASP A 80 8.06 -15.90 1.39
N PRO A 81 8.03 -17.24 1.58
CA PRO A 81 7.01 -18.11 0.98
C PRO A 81 5.58 -17.85 1.48
N ASN A 82 5.41 -17.07 2.55
CA ASN A 82 4.11 -16.68 3.11
C ASN A 82 3.64 -15.31 2.61
N ILE A 83 4.50 -14.52 1.96
CA ILE A 83 4.18 -13.20 1.42
C ILE A 83 3.96 -13.29 -0.09
N HIS A 84 2.71 -13.31 -0.48
CA HIS A 84 2.33 -13.57 -1.86
C HIS A 84 2.22 -12.29 -2.71
N GLN A 85 1.88 -11.15 -2.10
CA GLN A 85 1.65 -9.89 -2.80
C GLN A 85 2.19 -8.68 -2.05
N VAL A 86 2.46 -7.59 -2.76
CA VAL A 86 2.79 -6.32 -2.11
C VAL A 86 1.53 -5.75 -1.44
N PHE A 87 0.45 -5.62 -2.21
CA PHE A 87 -0.84 -5.14 -1.70
C PHE A 87 -1.92 -6.20 -1.83
N GLN A 88 -2.76 -6.32 -0.79
CA GLN A 88 -4.00 -7.09 -0.83
C GLN A 88 -5.18 -6.19 -0.44
N VAL A 89 -6.08 -5.96 -1.39
CA VAL A 89 -7.33 -5.23 -1.19
C VAL A 89 -8.45 -6.23 -0.93
N TYR A 90 -9.06 -6.15 0.26
CA TYR A 90 -10.19 -6.99 0.62
C TYR A 90 -11.49 -6.52 -0.07
N GLY A 91 -12.48 -7.42 -0.15
CA GLY A 91 -13.73 -7.15 -0.85
C GLY A 91 -14.62 -6.10 -0.19
N ASN A 92 -15.46 -5.46 -1.00
CA ASN A 92 -16.39 -4.38 -0.61
C ASN A 92 -15.71 -3.13 -0.02
N LEU A 93 -14.45 -2.88 -0.39
CA LEU A 93 -13.69 -1.70 0.03
C LEU A 93 -13.38 -0.78 -1.15
N ASN A 94 -13.21 0.50 -0.87
CA ASN A 94 -12.70 1.50 -1.80
C ASN A 94 -11.25 1.85 -1.45
N ALA A 95 -10.32 1.43 -2.29
CA ALA A 95 -8.90 1.64 -2.11
C ALA A 95 -8.34 2.54 -3.20
N THR A 96 -7.51 3.51 -2.83
CA THR A 96 -6.68 4.25 -3.79
C THR A 96 -5.22 4.03 -3.48
N ILE A 97 -4.44 3.57 -4.46
CA ILE A 97 -2.98 3.47 -4.36
C ILE A 97 -2.40 4.39 -5.42
N SER A 98 -1.51 5.30 -5.02
CA SER A 98 -0.97 6.29 -5.96
C SER A 98 0.46 6.72 -5.70
N HIS A 99 1.12 7.24 -6.75
CA HIS A 99 2.44 7.88 -6.69
C HIS A 99 3.54 7.01 -6.07
N LEU A 100 3.55 5.72 -6.41
CA LEU A 100 4.55 4.77 -5.92
C LEU A 100 4.76 3.63 -6.92
N SER A 101 5.89 2.94 -6.79
CA SER A 101 6.14 1.71 -7.53
C SER A 101 6.14 0.51 -6.60
N MET A 102 5.76 -0.66 -7.13
CA MET A 102 5.66 -1.89 -6.37
C MET A 102 6.30 -3.09 -7.07
N HIS A 103 7.03 -3.91 -6.32
CA HIS A 103 7.84 -4.99 -6.88
C HIS A 103 8.10 -6.19 -5.95
N ASN A 104 8.77 -7.20 -6.51
CA ASN A 104 9.32 -8.37 -5.80
C ASN A 104 8.29 -9.30 -5.14
N ALA A 105 6.99 -9.17 -5.45
CA ALA A 105 6.03 -10.15 -5.00
C ALA A 105 6.13 -11.47 -5.77
N GLU A 106 5.91 -12.59 -5.06
CA GLU A 106 6.00 -13.94 -5.61
C GLU A 106 4.73 -14.44 -6.31
N ARG A 107 3.58 -13.78 -6.10
CA ARG A 107 2.31 -14.08 -6.79
C ARG A 107 1.84 -12.91 -7.65
N SER A 108 1.56 -11.78 -7.03
CA SER A 108 1.11 -10.56 -7.73
C SER A 108 1.61 -9.30 -7.04
N GLY A 109 1.89 -8.23 -7.80
CA GLY A 109 2.11 -6.91 -7.19
C GLY A 109 0.90 -6.48 -6.35
N VAL A 110 -0.30 -6.59 -6.93
CA VAL A 110 -1.56 -6.32 -6.22
C VAL A 110 -2.55 -7.46 -6.40
N GLN A 111 -3.16 -7.87 -5.28
CA GLN A 111 -4.35 -8.71 -5.25
C GLN A 111 -5.57 -7.81 -4.95
N ASN A 112 -6.46 -7.62 -5.91
CA ASN A 112 -7.67 -6.82 -5.74
C ASN A 112 -8.95 -7.66 -5.67
N LEU A 113 -9.62 -7.62 -4.51
CA LEU A 113 -10.96 -8.21 -4.30
C LEU A 113 -12.04 -7.12 -4.11
N GLY A 114 -11.68 -5.85 -4.07
CA GLY A 114 -12.57 -4.70 -3.86
C GLY A 114 -12.61 -3.72 -5.05
N ASN A 115 -12.90 -2.46 -4.78
CA ASN A 115 -12.81 -1.38 -5.75
C ASN A 115 -11.47 -0.67 -5.60
N LEU A 116 -10.58 -0.83 -6.57
CA LEU A 116 -9.23 -0.28 -6.53
C LEU A 116 -9.04 0.78 -7.59
N THR A 117 -8.55 1.95 -7.19
CA THR A 117 -7.98 2.95 -8.09
C THR A 117 -6.45 2.93 -8.01
N LEU A 118 -5.81 2.70 -9.15
CA LEU A 118 -4.35 2.79 -9.31
C LEU A 118 -4.02 4.04 -10.12
N ALA A 119 -3.40 5.04 -9.49
CA ALA A 119 -3.10 6.32 -10.14
C ALA A 119 -1.61 6.66 -10.04
N HIS A 120 -0.93 6.79 -11.18
CA HIS A 120 0.53 7.02 -11.21
C HIS A 120 1.28 5.97 -10.40
N VAL A 121 1.09 4.69 -10.75
CA VAL A 121 1.81 3.56 -10.15
C VAL A 121 2.58 2.78 -11.21
N SER A 122 3.69 2.16 -10.80
CA SER A 122 4.41 1.19 -11.61
C SER A 122 4.42 -0.15 -10.90
N ILE A 123 4.00 -1.20 -11.61
CA ILE A 123 3.99 -2.57 -11.09
C ILE A 123 5.00 -3.37 -11.90
N PHE A 124 6.15 -3.68 -11.31
CA PHE A 124 7.29 -4.23 -12.03
C PHE A 124 7.96 -5.36 -11.26
N ASN A 125 8.64 -6.28 -11.95
CA ASN A 125 9.41 -7.36 -11.33
C ASN A 125 8.66 -8.16 -10.25
N ASN A 126 7.36 -8.40 -10.45
CA ASN A 126 6.58 -9.34 -9.65
C ASN A 126 6.59 -10.69 -10.37
N ARG A 127 7.05 -11.74 -9.69
CA ARG A 127 7.56 -12.99 -10.29
C ARG A 127 6.53 -14.10 -10.35
N GLY A 128 5.30 -13.82 -9.96
CA GLY A 128 4.27 -14.84 -9.79
C GLY A 128 3.38 -15.12 -10.99
N THR A 129 2.58 -16.16 -10.85
CA THR A 129 1.69 -16.70 -11.88
C THR A 129 0.61 -15.72 -12.34
N THR A 130 0.29 -14.70 -11.55
CA THR A 130 -0.74 -13.71 -11.85
C THR A 130 -0.18 -12.34 -12.25
N GLY A 131 1.14 -12.19 -12.35
CA GLY A 131 1.81 -11.01 -12.90
C GLY A 131 1.72 -9.75 -12.03
N GLY A 132 1.50 -8.59 -12.65
CA GLY A 132 1.48 -7.31 -11.91
C GLY A 132 0.22 -7.12 -11.06
N LEU A 133 -0.96 -7.22 -11.66
CA LEU A 133 -2.25 -7.02 -11.02
C LEU A 133 -3.13 -8.26 -11.23
N TRP A 134 -3.56 -8.87 -10.12
CA TRP A 134 -4.64 -9.85 -10.12
C TRP A 134 -5.89 -9.20 -9.54
N ALA A 135 -6.99 -9.20 -10.28
CA ALA A 135 -8.24 -8.58 -9.86
C ALA A 135 -9.43 -9.51 -10.07
N ALA A 136 -10.20 -9.73 -9.00
CA ALA A 136 -11.52 -10.38 -9.05
C ALA A 136 -12.68 -9.37 -9.02
N ALA A 137 -12.36 -8.07 -8.94
CA ALA A 137 -13.30 -6.96 -8.82
C ALA A 137 -12.79 -5.73 -9.59
N ALA A 138 -13.59 -4.66 -9.61
CA ALA A 138 -13.33 -3.46 -10.41
C ALA A 138 -11.98 -2.83 -10.07
N SER A 139 -11.18 -2.57 -11.12
CA SER A 139 -9.91 -1.85 -11.01
C SER A 139 -9.93 -0.71 -12.02
N THR A 140 -9.69 0.51 -11.54
CA THR A 140 -9.68 1.72 -12.37
C THR A 140 -8.26 2.23 -12.49
N ILE A 141 -7.81 2.45 -13.72
CA ILE A 141 -6.56 3.14 -14.04
C ILE A 141 -6.98 4.45 -14.73
N PRO A 142 -6.94 5.60 -14.04
CA PRO A 142 -7.28 6.87 -14.65
C PRO A 142 -6.33 7.16 -15.82
N ALA A 143 -6.86 7.73 -16.90
CA ALA A 143 -6.04 8.19 -18.01
C ALA A 143 -4.99 9.21 -17.51
N MET A 144 -3.74 9.07 -17.97
CA MET A 144 -2.70 10.06 -17.73
C MET A 144 -3.14 11.38 -18.36
N ARG A 145 -3.32 12.42 -17.55
CA ARG A 145 -3.57 13.79 -18.02
C ARG A 145 -2.25 14.52 -18.26
#